data_AF-A0AA87BIV8-F1
#
_entry.id   AF-A0AA87BIV8-F1
#
_cell.length_a   1.000
_cell.length_b   1.000
_cell.length_c   1.000
_cell.angle_alpha   90.00
_cell.angle_beta   90.00
_cell.angle_gamma   90.00
#
_symmetry.space_group_name_H-M   'P 1'
#
loop_
_entity.id
_entity.type
_entity.pdbx_description
1 polymer ?
#
loop_
_entity_poly.entity_id
_entity_poly.type
_entity_poly.pdbx_seq_one_letter_code
_entity_poly.pdbx_strand_id
1 'polypeptide(L)' 'MEPHRKPPQPVFRVTFMDGVVVTTPAENSLRAEAKASKERPGLIRSVRIVRGIRK' A
#
# COMPACT_ATOMS: atom_id res chain seq x y z
N MET A 1 13.62 -22.11 -17.89
CA MET A 1 13.59 -20.71 -17.43
C MET A 1 12.53 -20.61 -16.35
N GLU A 2 12.93 -20.75 -15.09
CA GLU A 2 12.01 -20.54 -13.96
C GLU A 2 11.64 -19.06 -13.92
N PRO A 3 10.35 -18.69 -13.84
CA PRO A 3 10.00 -17.30 -13.65
C PRO A 3 10.50 -16.91 -12.26
N HIS A 4 11.49 -16.02 -12.19
CA HIS A 4 11.90 -15.37 -10.96
C HIS A 4 10.65 -14.71 -10.35
N ARG A 5 9.99 -15.41 -9.41
CA ARG A 5 8.89 -14.85 -8.62
C ARG A 5 9.51 -13.75 -7.79
N LYS A 6 9.37 -12.49 -8.25
CA LYS A 6 9.77 -11.32 -7.49
C LYS A 6 9.23 -11.47 -6.07
N PRO A 7 10.02 -11.18 -5.03
CA PRO A 7 9.56 -11.31 -3.66
C PRO A 7 8.24 -10.55 -3.50
N PRO A 8 7.26 -11.10 -2.75
CA PRO A 8 5.94 -10.48 -2.61
C PRO A 8 6.12 -9.06 -2.07
N GLN A 9 5.65 -8.08 -2.85
CA GLN A 9 5.73 -6.68 -2.46
C GLN A 9 4.90 -6.47 -1.18
N PRO A 10 5.40 -5.65 -0.24
CA PRO A 10 4.63 -5.32 0.93
C PRO A 10 3.34 -4.59 0.53
N VAL A 11 2.24 -4.96 1.19
CA VAL A 11 0.94 -4.34 0.99
C VAL A 11 0.77 -3.24 2.03
N PHE A 12 0.28 -2.09 1.62
CA PHE A 12 0.06 -0.95 2.51
C PHE A 12 -1.41 -0.58 2.53
N ARG A 13 -1.91 -0.25 3.72
CA ARG A 13 -3.24 0.26 4.00
C ARG A 13 -3.13 1.75 4.26
N VAL A 14 -3.63 2.54 3.33
CA VAL A 14 -3.69 4.00 3.36
C VAL A 14 -5.09 4.40 3.80
N THR A 15 -5.20 5.12 4.91
CA THR A 15 -6.46 5.65 5.42
C THR A 15 -6.50 7.13 5.13
N PHE A 16 -7.56 7.59 4.47
CA PHE A 16 -7.81 8.99 4.15
C PHE A 16 -8.55 9.69 5.29
N MET A 17 -8.51 11.02 5.29
CA MET A 17 -9.20 11.86 6.28
C MET A 17 -10.71 11.70 6.24
N ASP A 18 -11.28 11.42 5.06
CA ASP A 18 -12.72 11.16 4.87
C ASP A 18 -13.16 9.76 5.36
N GLY A 19 -12.23 8.97 5.92
CA GLY A 19 -12.49 7.65 6.47
C GLY A 19 -12.34 6.50 5.47
N VAL A 20 -12.20 6.80 4.16
CA VAL A 20 -11.92 5.78 3.15
C VAL A 20 -10.55 5.16 3.36
N VAL A 21 -10.47 3.85 3.09
CA VAL A 21 -9.25 3.07 3.20
C VAL A 21 -8.93 2.45 1.84
N VAL A 22 -7.72 2.70 1.34
CA VAL A 22 -7.17 2.09 0.13
C VAL A 22 -6.05 1.13 0.51
N THR A 23 -6.06 -0.06 -0.07
CA THR A 23 -5.02 -1.06 0.17
C THR A 23 -4.24 -1.26 -1.12
N THR A 24 -2.96 -0.89 -1.14
CA THR A 24 -2.15 -0.87 -2.36
C THR A 24 -0.79 -1.54 -2.13
N PRO A 25 -0.33 -2.42 -3.05
CA PRO A 25 1.02 -2.97 -2.99
C PRO A 25 2.05 -1.92 -3.43
N ALA A 26 3.09 -1.73 -2.63
CA ALA A 26 4.16 -0.79 -2.92
C ALA A 26 5.49 -1.28 -2.35
N GLU A 27 6.60 -0.64 -2.73
CA GLU A 27 7.91 -0.97 -2.20
C GLU A 27 8.13 -0.37 -0.81
N ASN A 28 7.50 0.78 -0.53
CA ASN A 28 7.58 1.50 0.74
C ASN A 28 6.33 2.37 0.93
N SER A 29 6.19 2.96 2.14
CA SER A 29 5.06 3.82 2.50
C SER A 29 4.89 5.02 1.58
N LEU A 30 5.99 5.67 1.18
CA LEU A 30 5.95 6.87 0.32
C LEU A 30 5.37 6.54 -1.07
N ARG A 31 5.77 5.40 -1.66
CA ARG A 31 5.19 4.93 -2.94
C ARG A 31 3.74 4.49 -2.77
N ALA A 32 3.36 3.95 -1.61
CA ALA A 32 1.98 3.61 -1.31
C ALA A 32 1.10 4.86 -1.23
N GLU A 33 1.58 5.92 -0.59
CA GLU A 33 0.90 7.23 -0.52
C GLU A 33 0.71 7.82 -1.90
N ALA A 34 1.79 7.89 -2.70
CA ALA A 34 1.72 8.43 -4.05
C ALA A 34 0.75 7.65 -4.95
N LYS A 35 0.70 6.31 -4.83
CA LYS A 35 -0.30 5.50 -5.53
C LYS A 35 -1.72 5.77 -5.04
N ALA A 36 -1.92 5.73 -3.72
CA ALA A 36 -3.23 5.97 -3.14
C ALA A 36 -3.77 7.35 -3.48
N SER A 37 -2.95 8.40 -3.45
CA SER A 37 -3.33 9.76 -3.85
C SER A 37 -3.62 9.90 -5.35
N LYS A 38 -3.03 9.04 -6.21
CA LYS A 38 -3.38 8.98 -7.64
C LYS A 38 -4.71 8.28 -7.87
N GLU A 39 -5.00 7.23 -7.12
CA GLU A 39 -6.28 6.50 -7.20
C GLU A 39 -7.43 7.33 -6.62
N ARG A 40 -7.16 8.05 -5.52
CA ARG A 40 -8.13 8.92 -4.86
C ARG A 40 -7.47 10.24 -4.47
N PRO A 41 -7.89 11.37 -5.06
CA PRO A 41 -7.47 12.68 -4.56
C PRO A 41 -8.06 12.88 -3.17
N GLY A 42 -7.21 13.22 -2.20
CA GLY A 42 -7.62 13.44 -0.82
C GLY A 42 -6.43 13.54 0.14
N LEU A 43 -6.69 14.00 1.35
CA LEU A 43 -5.68 14.05 2.41
C LEU A 43 -5.55 12.69 3.08
N ILE A 44 -4.33 12.17 3.12
CA ILE A 44 -4.00 10.93 3.79
C ILE A 44 -3.89 11.19 5.30
N ARG A 45 -4.59 10.37 6.09
CA ARG A 45 -4.53 10.38 7.55
C ARG A 45 -3.43 9.49 8.09
N SER A 46 -3.26 8.29 7.53
CA SER A 46 -2.27 7.32 8.01
C SER A 46 -1.97 6.25 6.96
N VAL A 47 -0.75 5.74 6.99
CA VAL A 47 -0.26 4.68 6.10
C VAL A 47 0.33 3.59 6.97
N ARG A 48 -0.16 2.35 6.84
CA ARG A 48 0.31 1.22 7.62
C ARG A 48 0.64 0.05 6.71
N ILE A 49 1.76 -0.60 6.93
CA ILE A 49 2.08 -1.85 6.25
C ILE A 49 1.15 -2.96 6.76
N VAL A 50 0.45 -3.62 5.84
CA VAL A 50 -0.29 -4.85 6.10
C VAL A 50 0.74 -5.98 6.09
N ARG A 51 1.37 -6.18 7.24
CA ARG A 51 2.30 -7.28 7.43
C ARG A 51 1.45 -8.55 7.51
N GLY A 52 1.40 -9.30 6.41
CA GLY A 52 0.82 -10.63 6.40
C GLY A 52 1.47 -11.46 7.51
N ILE A 53 0.65 -12.15 8.30
CA ILE A 53 1.11 -13.09 9.31
C ILE A 53 1.89 -14.17 8.54
N ARG A 54 3.23 -14.09 8.53
CA ARG A 54 4.05 -15.20 8.04
C ARG A 54 3.84 -16.31 9.07
N LYS A 55 2.96 -17.25 8.75
CA LYS A 55 2.74 -18.47 9.52
C LYS A 55 3.82 -19.49 9.18
#